data_AF-A0A7X4Y2E0-F1
#
_entry.id   AF-A0A7X4Y2E0-F1
#
_cell.length_a   1.000
_cell.length_b   1.000
_cell.length_c   1.000
_cell.angle_alpha   90.00
_cell.angle_beta   90.00
_cell.angle_gamma   90.00
#
_symmetry.space_group_name_H-M   'P 1'
#
loop_
_entity.id
_entity.type
_entity.pdbx_description
1 polymer ?
#
loop_
_entity_poly.entity_id
_entity_poly.type
_entity_poly.pdbx_seq_one_letter_code
_entity_poly.pdbx_strand_id
1 'polypeptide(L)' 'MSMRSDKVKKGIERSPHRALLRACGLTDEDFDKPLIGIANSYIDIIPGHVHLREFVEPIKEEVRKAGG' A
#
# COMPACT_ATOMS: atom_id res chain seq x y z
N MET A 1 -4.19 -14.34 14.19
CA MET A 1 -2.78 -14.04 13.83
C MET A 1 -2.63 -12.53 13.70
N SER A 2 -1.56 -11.92 14.21
CA SER A 2 -1.30 -10.48 13.98
C SER A 2 -0.59 -10.29 12.62
N MET A 3 -1.02 -9.30 11.85
CA MET A 3 -0.40 -8.96 10.57
C MET A 3 0.91 -8.19 10.82
N ARG A 4 1.90 -8.31 9.92
CA ARG A 4 3.11 -7.46 10.01
C ARG A 4 2.75 -5.97 9.99
N SER A 5 1.71 -5.58 9.24
CA SER A 5 1.22 -4.22 9.16
C SER A 5 0.62 -3.69 10.47
N ASP A 6 0.19 -4.56 11.40
CA ASP A 6 -0.32 -4.15 12.71
C ASP A 6 0.69 -3.30 13.50
N LYS A 7 2.01 -3.55 13.30
CA LYS A 7 3.09 -2.82 13.95
C LYS A 7 3.09 -1.31 13.68
N VAL A 8 2.49 -0.87 12.58
CA VAL A 8 2.43 0.55 12.20
C VAL A 8 1.05 1.17 12.33
N LYS A 9 0.00 0.36 12.57
CA LYS A 9 -1.39 0.83 12.62
C LYS A 9 -2.10 0.63 13.95
N LYS A 10 -1.76 -0.39 14.75
CA LYS A 10 -2.40 -0.67 16.04
C LYS A 10 -1.64 -0.03 17.20
N GLY A 11 -2.37 0.31 18.27
CA GLY A 11 -1.81 0.99 19.45
C GLY A 11 -2.02 2.51 19.41
N ILE A 12 -2.11 3.10 20.60
CA ILE A 12 -2.32 4.55 20.77
C ILE A 12 -1.12 5.34 20.25
N GLU A 13 0.08 4.79 20.38
CA GLU A 13 1.34 5.36 19.90
C GLU A 13 1.42 5.42 18.36
N ARG A 14 0.58 4.67 17.65
CA ARG A 14 0.49 4.69 16.18
C ARG A 14 -0.52 5.69 15.63
N SER A 15 -1.14 6.50 16.48
CA SER A 15 -2.04 7.59 16.05
C SER A 15 -1.45 8.51 14.97
N PRO A 16 -0.19 9.00 15.04
CA PRO A 16 0.38 9.82 13.97
C PRO A 16 0.58 9.04 12.66
N HIS A 17 0.89 7.73 12.74
CA HIS A 17 1.02 6.89 11.54
C HIS A 17 -0.32 6.73 10.85
N ARG A 18 -1.39 6.48 11.61
CA ARG A 18 -2.76 6.40 11.06
C ARG A 18 -3.21 7.73 10.45
N ALA A 19 -2.78 8.88 10.98
CA ALA A 19 -3.08 10.18 10.38
C ALA A 19 -2.46 10.32 8.98
N LEU A 20 -1.18 9.94 8.82
CA LEU A 20 -0.52 9.94 7.51
C LEU A 20 -1.15 8.95 6.53
N LEU A 21 -1.50 7.76 7.01
CA LEU A 21 -2.17 6.75 6.18
C LEU A 21 -3.55 7.22 5.67
N ARG A 22 -4.32 7.93 6.51
CA ARG A 22 -5.57 8.58 6.05
C ARG A 22 -5.32 9.69 5.03
N ALA A 23 -4.25 10.48 5.20
CA ALA A 23 -3.86 11.48 4.20
C ALA A 23 -3.47 10.84 2.85
N CYS A 24 -3.01 9.58 2.86
CA CYS A 24 -2.77 8.78 1.65
C CYS A 24 -4.05 8.13 1.08
N GLY A 25 -5.21 8.34 1.70
CA GLY A 25 -6.51 7.86 1.20
C GLY A 25 -7.05 6.59 1.84
N LEU A 26 -6.43 6.06 2.91
CA LEU A 26 -6.99 4.92 3.65
C LEU A 26 -8.20 5.34 4.48
N THR A 27 -9.22 4.48 4.51
CA THR A 27 -10.39 4.63 5.39
C THR A 27 -10.23 3.83 6.68
N ASP A 28 -11.21 3.92 7.57
CA ASP A 28 -11.18 3.18 8.83
C ASP A 28 -11.25 1.66 8.60
N GLU A 29 -12.01 1.22 7.58
CA GLU A 29 -12.14 -0.19 7.19
C GLU A 29 -10.82 -0.78 6.64
N ASP A 30 -9.94 0.05 6.07
CA ASP A 30 -8.66 -0.41 5.53
C ASP A 30 -7.67 -0.80 6.64
N PHE A 31 -7.85 -0.29 7.86
CA PHE A 31 -6.98 -0.66 8.97
C PHE A 31 -7.16 -2.11 9.45
N ASP A 32 -8.21 -2.79 9.02
CA ASP A 32 -8.41 -4.21 9.28
C ASP A 32 -7.87 -5.13 8.16
N LYS A 33 -7.46 -4.55 7.03
CA LYS A 33 -6.90 -5.26 5.88
C LYS A 33 -5.36 -5.40 5.97
N PRO A 34 -4.74 -6.39 5.30
CA PRO A 34 -3.29 -6.39 5.13
C PRO A 34 -2.83 -5.16 4.34
N LEU A 35 -1.63 -4.65 4.63
CA LEU A 35 -1.03 -3.59 3.81
C LEU A 35 -0.01 -4.24 2.86
N ILE A 36 -0.27 -4.15 1.57
CA ILE A 36 0.57 -4.77 0.53
C ILE A 36 1.45 -3.70 -0.12
N GLY A 37 2.77 -3.85 0.05
CA GLY A 37 3.75 -3.02 -0.65
C GLY A 37 4.01 -3.56 -2.06
N ILE A 38 3.80 -2.73 -3.08
CA ILE A 38 4.13 -3.07 -4.47
C ILE A 38 5.47 -2.40 -4.81
N ALA A 39 6.54 -3.19 -4.81
CA ALA A 39 7.86 -2.73 -5.24
C ALA A 39 7.95 -2.69 -6.76
N ASN A 40 8.40 -1.57 -7.32
CA ASN A 40 8.47 -1.34 -8.75
C ASN A 40 9.82 -0.72 -9.11
N SER A 41 10.47 -1.24 -10.15
CA SER A 41 11.79 -0.81 -10.63
C SER A 41 11.73 0.14 -11.84
N TYR A 42 10.60 0.83 -12.03
CA TYR A 42 10.43 1.86 -13.05
C TYR A 42 11.57 2.88 -13.00
N ILE A 43 12.21 3.05 -14.15
CA ILE A 43 13.16 4.10 -14.47
C ILE A 43 12.98 4.43 -15.96
N ASP A 44 13.23 5.68 -16.34
CA ASP A 44 13.05 6.18 -17.71
C ASP A 44 14.29 6.00 -18.60
N ILE A 45 15.45 5.71 -18.01
CA ILE A 45 16.73 5.52 -18.74
C ILE A 45 16.91 4.12 -19.35
N ILE A 46 16.16 3.10 -18.90
CA ILE A 46 16.23 1.73 -19.45
C ILE A 46 14.92 1.46 -20.21
N PRO A 47 14.96 1.27 -21.54
CA PRO A 47 13.76 1.03 -22.34
C PRO A 47 12.87 -0.12 -21.83
N GLY A 48 13.46 -1.20 -21.30
CA GLY A 48 12.71 -2.31 -20.74
C GLY A 48 11.94 -1.99 -19.45
N HIS A 49 12.23 -0.87 -18.77
CA HIS A 49 11.65 -0.52 -17.46
C HIS A 49 10.59 0.58 -17.55
N VAL A 50 10.52 1.31 -18.66
CA VAL A 50 9.62 2.48 -18.79
C VAL A 50 8.15 2.12 -18.62
N HIS A 51 7.75 0.93 -19.09
CA HIS A 51 6.37 0.44 -19.03
C HIS A 51 5.93 0.08 -17.60
N LEU A 52 6.87 -0.18 -16.68
CA LEU A 52 6.53 -0.59 -15.31
C LEU A 52 5.69 0.47 -14.57
N ARG A 53 5.78 1.74 -14.98
CA ARG A 53 4.92 2.81 -14.45
C ARG A 53 3.44 2.54 -14.67
N GLU A 54 3.06 1.98 -15.81
CA GLU A 54 1.66 1.69 -16.17
C GLU A 54 1.19 0.37 -15.58
N PHE A 55 2.09 -0.62 -15.47
CA PHE A 55 1.76 -1.93 -14.89
C PHE A 55 1.38 -1.88 -13.41
N VAL A 56 1.81 -0.86 -12.66
CA VAL A 56 1.53 -0.80 -11.21
C VAL A 56 0.05 -0.59 -10.89
N GLU A 57 -0.68 0.14 -11.74
CA GLU A 57 -2.06 0.52 -11.45
C GLU A 57 -3.04 -0.66 -11.47
N PRO A 58 -3.08 -1.53 -12.51
CA PRO A 58 -3.93 -2.72 -12.48
C PRO A 58 -3.58 -3.66 -11.31
N ILE A 59 -2.30 -3.74 -10.91
CA ILE A 59 -1.90 -4.55 -9.74
C ILE A 59 -2.51 -3.98 -8.46
N LYS A 60 -2.48 -2.65 -8.25
CA LYS A 60 -3.13 -2.02 -7.09
C LYS A 60 -4.64 -2.30 -7.07
N GLU A 61 -5.30 -2.28 -8.22
CA GLU A 61 -6.73 -2.58 -8.30
C GLU A 61 -7.04 -4.01 -7.89
N GLU A 62 -6.28 -5.00 -8.38
CA GLU A 62 -6.47 -6.39 -8.01
C GLU A 62 -6.18 -6.66 -6.53
N VAL A 63 -5.17 -6.02 -5.96
CA VAL A 63 -4.87 -6.06 -4.51
C VAL A 63 -6.08 -5.57 -3.70
N ARG A 64 -6.67 -4.43 -4.09
CA ARG A 64 -7.89 -3.91 -3.43
C ARG A 64 -9.08 -4.87 -3.57
N LYS A 65 -9.30 -5.43 -4.77
CA LYS A 65 -10.38 -6.41 -5.02
C LYS A 65 -10.22 -7.68 -4.19
N ALA A 66 -8.98 -8.09 -3.93
CA ALA A 66 -8.66 -9.26 -3.10
C ALA A 66 -8.81 -9.02 -1.59
N GLY A 67 -9.17 -7.80 -1.16
CA GLY A 67 -9.49 -7.51 0.24
C GLY A 67 -8.34 -6.92 1.07
N GLY A 68 -7.34 -6.31 0.42
CA GLY A 68 -6.30 -5.55 1.11
C GLY A 68 -5.09 -5.30 0.25
#